data_AF-A0A8C0IRL7-F1
#
_entry.id   AF-A0A8C0IRL7-F1
#
_cell.length_a   1.000
_cell.length_b   1.000
_cell.length_c   1.000
_cell.angle_alpha   90.00
_cell.angle_beta   90.00
_cell.angle_gamma   90.00
#
_symmetry.space_group_name_H-M   'P 1'
#
loop_
_entity.id
_entity.type
_entity.pdbx_description
1 polymer ?
#
loop_
_entity_poly.entity_id
_entity_poly.type
_entity_poly.pdbx_seq_one_letter_code
_entity_poly.pdbx_strand_id
1 'polypeptide(L)' 'MAQCSTEQRGRPHSPEYRLYFKNAEGKYISPFHDIPLLAGSKERMSAQGLFV' A
#
# COMPACT_ATOMS: atom_id res chain seq x y z
N MET A 1 3.19 -5.74 -11.18
CA MET A 1 3.06 -6.71 -10.06
C MET A 1 3.37 -5.96 -8.78
N ALA A 2 2.41 -5.87 -7.85
CA ALA A 2 2.61 -5.11 -6.61
C ALA A 2 3.65 -5.82 -5.74
N GLN A 3 4.81 -5.21 -5.56
CA GLN A 3 5.92 -5.75 -4.76
C GLN A 3 5.74 -5.41 -3.28
N CYS A 4 4.67 -5.92 -2.68
CA CYS A 4 4.46 -5.81 -1.24
C CYS A 4 4.31 -7.20 -0.61
N SER A 5 5.03 -7.42 0.48
CA SER A 5 5.00 -8.67 1.26
C SER A 5 4.19 -8.46 2.54
N THR A 6 3.57 -9.52 3.05
CA THR A 6 2.77 -9.46 4.28
C THR A 6 3.43 -10.21 5.44
N GLU A 7 3.50 -9.59 6.61
CA GLU A 7 3.93 -10.21 7.86
C GLU A 7 2.73 -10.37 8.80
N GLN A 8 2.42 -11.62 9.14
CA GLN A 8 1.35 -11.97 10.08
C GLN A 8 1.94 -12.11 11.48
N ARG A 9 1.32 -11.47 12.47
CA ARG A 9 1.67 -11.63 13.89
C ARG A 9 0.46 -12.08 14.69
N GLY A 10 0.70 -12.99 15.64
CA GLY A 10 -0.34 -13.58 16.48
C GLY A 10 -1.03 -14.78 15.83
N ARG A 11 -1.99 -15.35 16.55
CA ARG A 11 -2.78 -16.48 16.06
C ARG A 11 -3.89 -16.00 15.11
N PRO A 12 -4.11 -16.65 13.95
CA PRO A 12 -5.27 -16.40 13.12
C PRO A 12 -6.57 -16.46 13.95
N HIS A 13 -7.51 -15.55 13.66
CA HIS A 13 -8.82 -15.48 14.32
C HIS A 13 -8.80 -15.08 15.81
N SER A 14 -7.69 -14.51 16.30
CA SER A 14 -7.56 -14.00 17.67
C SER A 14 -7.50 -12.47 17.67
N PRO A 15 -7.92 -11.78 18.75
CA PRO A 15 -7.90 -10.31 18.82
C PRO A 15 -6.48 -9.71 18.77
N GLU A 16 -5.47 -10.53 19.06
CA GLU A 16 -4.05 -10.18 18.92
C GLU A 16 -3.54 -10.26 17.46
N TYR A 17 -4.36 -10.75 16.53
CA TYR A 17 -3.95 -10.93 15.14
C TYR A 17 -3.72 -9.58 14.46
N ARG A 18 -2.52 -9.41 13.90
CA ARG A 18 -2.13 -8.19 13.18
C ARG A 18 -1.46 -8.57 11.86
N LEU A 19 -1.87 -7.88 10.80
CA LEU A 19 -1.32 -8.03 9.46
C LEU A 19 -0.56 -6.76 9.09
N TYR A 20 0.74 -6.89 8.88
CA TYR A 20 1.62 -5.80 8.47
C TYR A 20 1.99 -5.95 7.01
N PHE A 21 2.03 -4.84 6.29
CA PHE A 21 2.47 -4.78 4.90
C PHE A 21 3.89 -4.21 4.84
N LYS A 22 4.72 -4.79 3.99
CA LYS A 22 6.09 -4.31 3.72
C LYS A 22 6.22 -4.02 2.23
N ASN A 23 6.92 -2.95 1.89
CA ASN A 23 7.30 -2.69 0.49
C ASN A 23 8.44 -3.63 0.05
N ALA A 24 8.85 -3.52 -1.22
CA ALA A 24 9.97 -4.29 -1.78
C ALA A 24 11.29 -4.10 -1.03
N GLU A 25 11.47 -2.96 -0.36
CA GLU A 25 12.64 -2.62 0.45
C GLU A 25 12.54 -3.17 1.90
N GLY A 26 11.46 -3.88 2.24
CA GLY A 26 11.25 -4.46 3.57
C GLY A 26 10.76 -3.45 4.62
N LYS A 27 10.49 -2.20 4.23
CA LYS A 27 9.95 -1.17 5.11
C LYS A 27 8.46 -1.39 5.33
N TYR A 28 8.01 -1.27 6.58
CA TYR A 28 6.60 -1.32 6.92
C TYR A 28 5.85 -0.16 6.26
N ILE A 29 4.82 -0.49 5.48
CA ILE A 29 3.93 0.46 4.82
C ILE A 29 2.51 0.30 5.37
N SER A 30 1.79 1.42 5.44
CA SER A 30 0.39 1.39 5.84
C SER A 30 -0.50 1.15 4.62
N PRO A 31 -1.35 0.10 4.60
CA PRO A 31 -2.21 -0.19 3.46
C PRO A 31 -3.19 0.95 3.14
N PHE A 32 -3.52 1.79 4.13
CA PHE A 32 -4.43 2.93 3.93
C PHE A 32 -3.78 4.16 3.29
N HIS A 33 -2.46 4.30 3.38
CA HIS A 33 -1.77 5.54 2.97
C HIS A 33 -0.75 5.33 1.85
N ASP A 34 -0.11 4.16 1.80
CA ASP A 34 0.99 3.88 0.87
C ASP A 34 0.57 3.02 -0.32
N ILE A 35 -0.54 2.28 -0.21
CA ILE A 35 -1.01 1.40 -1.29
C ILE A 35 -2.08 2.16 -2.09
N PRO A 36 -1.83 2.49 -3.37
CA PRO A 36 -2.82 3.14 -4.21
C PRO A 36 -4.02 2.21 -4.44
N LEU A 37 -5.22 2.78 -4.45
CA LEU A 37 -6.47 2.03 -4.66
C LEU A 37 -6.52 1.34 -6.03
N LEU A 38 -5.83 1.92 -7.02
CA LEU A 38 -5.73 1.39 -8.38
C LEU A 38 -4.31 0.89 -8.64
N ALA A 39 -4.18 -0.37 -9.02
CA ALA A 39 -2.90 -1.01 -9.36
C ALA A 39 -2.37 -0.62 -10.76
N GLY A 40 -2.86 0.48 -11.31
CA GLY A 40 -2.46 1.06 -12.58
C GLY A 40 -2.30 2.56 -12.39
N SER A 41 -1.04 3.02 -12.49
CA SER A 41 -0.66 4.42 -12.56
C SER A 41 -1.05 5.27 -11.35
N LYS A 42 -0.05 5.64 -10.56
CA LYS A 42 0.02 7.00 -10.02
C LYS A 42 0.15 7.93 -11.23
N GLU A 43 -0.95 8.14 -11.96
CA GLU A 43 -1.09 9.35 -12.73
C GLU A 43 -1.12 10.43 -11.66
N ARG A 44 0.04 11.03 -11.40
CA ARG A 44 0.03 12.38 -10.90
C ARG A 44 -0.79 13.12 -11.93
N MET A 45 -2.05 13.41 -11.61
CA MET A 45 -2.72 14.57 -12.17
C MET A 45 -1.95 15.77 -11.63
N SER A 46 -0.74 15.98 -12.17
CA SER A 46 -0.14 17.28 -12.25
C SER A 46 -1.17 18.09 -13.01
N ALA A 47 -1.80 19.03 -12.32
CA ALA A 47 -2.60 20.07 -12.94
C ALA A 47 -1.69 20.80 -13.93
N GLN A 48 -1.56 20.25 -15.14
CA GLN A 48 -1.03 20.95 -16.28
C GLN A 48 -2.21 21.76 -16.80
N GLY A 49 -2.07 23.08 -16.62
CA GLY A 49 -3.13 24.05 -16.83
C GLY A 49 -3.88 23.84 -18.13
N LEU A 50 -5.21 23.83 -18.00
CA LEU A 50 -6.09 24.06 -19.13
C LEU A 50 -6.02 25.55 -19.45
N PHE A 51 -5.12 25.90 -20.37
CA PHE A 51 -5.18 27.13 -21.15
C PHE A 51 -5.54 26.71 -22.57
N VAL A 52 -6.84 26.69 -22.88
CA VAL A 52 -7.45 27.07 -24.16
C VAL A 52 -8.91 27.40 -23.91
#